data_AF-A0A5C0SKK9-F1
#
_entry.id   AF-A0A5C0SKK9-F1
#
_cell.length_a   1.000
_cell.length_b   1.000
_cell.length_c   1.000
_cell.angle_alpha   90.00
_cell.angle_beta   90.00
_cell.angle_gamma   90.00
#
_symmetry.space_group_name_H-M   'P 1'
#
loop_
_entity.id
_entity.type
_entity.pdbx_description
1 polymer ?
#
loop_
_entity_poly.entity_id
_entity_poly.type
_entity_poly.pdbx_seq_one_letter_code
_entity_poly.pdbx_strand_id
1 'polypeptide(L)'
;MILLDKAIKYATDVVEGKEITTKEVIIQCKWFLIDYNKRQHKDDFEFYFDTSEMEKIEGILKLLNFATGLNIVGKTILDGLWGFQAFFLCNIFGWRFKTDKRKFRYRDVTLFIPRKNAKTFICALILIILMLTEDKHSEFYSICLDRELAGEVKKAITQIIQASPVVEKYFKLSTTLSGKIICKLTNSYYQARTAEANRNNSIRPSAFIADEIGAFRDYKNITAMQSGQLSVRNPLRFKLTTAYAESESIMLEELDYIRKVYDGVIEDKRMFALLYYAEDEHKWDDIGLQQANPLRIKENYQEIKDNRKKALEKPSERTEFLTKHMNIFVDDIKENKYIDFTYWKKGELEKIDLEGKEVVVGVDLSLTTDLTAVDIMYKKNGQYFLKSHAFLPEDTLPLRREKIDYRQMEKLGYCTITKGNIVDYLVVEDYIRNIEESNCKIKCIVSDPYNALQMMQSLANDYEVIMLKQTYSQLSPSIKSFRDDVYKGNIFYEKNKLLDWCMSNATTVKGRTTDDILLAKENKNKHRIDLVVAAIFAYSQLYLIDESINIQEVTEDYLNMMGW
;
A
#
# COMPACT_ATOMS: atom_id res chain seq x y z
N MET A 1 -38.50 4.37 2.00
CA MET A 1 -38.00 4.08 0.63
C MET A 1 -36.96 2.99 0.80
N ILE A 2 -37.25 1.76 0.37
CA ILE A 2 -36.52 0.54 0.79
C ILE A 2 -35.01 0.69 0.63
N LEU A 3 -34.57 1.24 -0.51
CA LEU A 3 -33.16 1.42 -0.84
C LEU A 3 -32.46 2.39 0.13
N LEU A 4 -33.09 3.53 0.41
CA LEU A 4 -32.56 4.52 1.34
C LEU A 4 -32.63 4.04 2.79
N ASP A 5 -33.71 3.35 3.17
CA ASP A 5 -33.88 2.79 4.51
C ASP A 5 -32.76 1.76 4.79
N LYS A 6 -32.43 0.90 3.81
CA LYS A 6 -31.28 -0.01 3.87
C LYS A 6 -29.94 0.73 4.01
N ALA A 7 -29.74 1.82 3.26
CA ALA A 7 -28.52 2.62 3.32
C ALA A 7 -28.33 3.33 4.67
N ILE A 8 -29.39 3.97 5.19
CA ILE A 8 -29.38 4.64 6.50
C ILE A 8 -29.17 3.61 7.60
N LYS A 9 -29.85 2.46 7.52
CA LYS A 9 -29.64 1.37 8.48
C LYS A 9 -28.19 0.88 8.48
N TYR A 10 -27.61 0.60 7.32
CA TYR A 10 -26.21 0.19 7.22
C TYR A 10 -25.27 1.23 7.82
N ALA A 11 -25.43 2.51 7.46
CA ALA A 11 -24.61 3.58 7.99
C ALA A 11 -24.74 3.71 9.52
N THR A 12 -25.95 3.56 10.05
CA THR A 12 -26.21 3.60 11.49
C THR A 12 -25.57 2.41 12.20
N ASP A 13 -25.78 1.20 11.70
CA ASP A 13 -25.21 -0.02 12.26
C ASP A 13 -23.66 0.01 12.23
N VAL A 14 -23.05 0.61 11.21
CA VAL A 14 -21.59 0.83 11.14
C VAL A 14 -21.13 1.83 12.21
N VAL A 15 -21.81 2.97 12.35
CA VAL A 15 -21.41 4.01 13.33
C VAL A 15 -21.61 3.54 14.78
N GLU A 16 -22.59 2.69 15.02
CA GLU A 16 -22.87 2.08 16.32
C GLU A 16 -21.99 0.84 16.61
N GLY A 17 -21.15 0.41 15.66
CA GLY A 17 -20.27 -0.75 15.83
C GLY A 17 -20.94 -2.11 15.72
N LYS A 18 -22.21 -2.17 15.28
CA LYS A 18 -22.92 -3.43 14.98
C LYS A 18 -22.40 -4.07 13.70
N GLU A 19 -21.97 -3.25 12.74
CA GLU A 19 -21.32 -3.68 11.51
C GLU A 19 -19.81 -3.48 11.61
N ILE A 20 -19.08 -4.56 11.93
CA ILE A 20 -17.60 -4.57 11.95
C ILE A 20 -17.06 -4.26 10.54
N THR A 21 -16.27 -3.18 10.44
CA THR A 21 -15.69 -2.66 9.20
C THR A 21 -14.47 -1.79 9.49
N THR A 22 -13.86 -1.22 8.46
CA THR A 22 -12.63 -0.41 8.54
C THR A 22 -12.92 1.03 8.96
N LYS A 23 -11.87 1.72 9.45
CA LYS A 23 -11.91 3.13 9.84
C LYS A 23 -12.51 4.02 8.75
N GLU A 24 -12.10 3.84 7.49
CA GLU A 24 -12.56 4.68 6.38
C GLU A 24 -14.06 4.49 6.10
N VAL A 25 -14.56 3.26 6.15
CA VAL A 25 -16.00 3.00 5.97
C VAL A 25 -16.82 3.61 7.12
N ILE A 26 -16.32 3.54 8.36
CA ILE A 26 -16.95 4.19 9.52
C ILE A 26 -17.03 5.71 9.30
N ILE A 27 -15.93 6.35 8.89
CA ILE A 27 -15.88 7.78 8.60
C ILE A 27 -16.86 8.14 7.49
N GLN A 28 -16.91 7.37 6.40
CA GLN A 28 -17.83 7.62 5.29
C GLN A 28 -19.30 7.54 5.73
N CYS A 29 -19.64 6.55 6.57
CA CYS A 29 -20.98 6.40 7.13
C CYS A 29 -21.34 7.57 8.06
N LYS A 30 -20.38 8.04 8.89
CA LYS A 30 -20.56 9.25 9.72
C LYS A 30 -20.82 10.48 8.86
N TRP A 31 -20.00 10.71 7.83
CA TRP A 31 -20.18 11.82 6.90
C TRP A 31 -21.55 11.78 6.23
N PHE A 32 -21.96 10.60 5.73
CA PHE A 32 -23.28 10.43 5.13
C PHE A 32 -24.40 10.80 6.10
N LEU A 33 -24.39 10.27 7.33
CA LEU A 33 -25.43 10.56 8.33
C LEU A 33 -25.45 12.03 8.75
N ILE A 34 -24.29 12.67 8.89
CA ILE A 34 -24.19 14.10 9.22
C ILE A 34 -24.69 14.96 8.05
N ASP A 35 -24.26 14.64 6.84
CA ASP A 35 -24.66 15.37 5.65
C ASP A 35 -26.17 15.23 5.42
N TYR A 36 -26.70 14.01 5.56
CA TYR A 36 -28.11 13.69 5.35
C TYR A 36 -29.00 14.29 6.45
N ASN A 37 -28.65 14.20 7.72
CA ASN A 37 -29.54 14.69 8.78
C ASN A 37 -29.37 16.18 9.10
N LYS A 38 -28.21 16.78 8.75
CA LYS A 38 -27.85 18.13 9.22
C LYS A 38 -27.36 19.04 8.11
N ARG A 39 -26.25 18.73 7.44
CA ARG A 39 -25.58 19.72 6.56
C ARG A 39 -26.38 20.05 5.32
N GLN A 40 -27.13 19.12 4.74
CA GLN A 40 -27.95 19.42 3.56
C GLN A 40 -28.97 20.56 3.76
N HIS A 41 -29.39 20.80 5.01
CA HIS A 41 -30.34 21.87 5.36
C HIS A 41 -29.68 23.23 5.62
N LYS A 42 -28.33 23.33 5.57
CA LYS A 42 -27.61 24.59 5.76
C LYS A 42 -27.30 25.27 4.43
N ASP A 43 -27.38 26.60 4.39
CA ASP A 43 -27.14 27.37 3.17
C ASP A 43 -25.69 27.30 2.66
N ASP A 44 -24.72 27.16 3.57
CA ASP A 44 -23.28 27.08 3.28
C ASP A 44 -22.85 25.71 2.71
N PHE A 45 -23.73 24.70 2.74
CA PHE A 45 -23.45 23.38 2.22
C PHE A 45 -23.98 23.22 0.79
N GLU A 46 -23.06 22.96 -0.15
CA GLU A 46 -23.31 22.98 -1.61
C GLU A 46 -24.22 21.84 -2.12
N PHE A 47 -24.45 20.80 -1.31
CA PHE A 47 -25.10 19.56 -1.75
C PHE A 47 -26.39 19.26 -1.01
N TYR A 48 -27.28 18.52 -1.64
CA TYR A 48 -28.47 17.96 -1.00
C TYR A 48 -28.71 16.52 -1.48
N PHE A 49 -29.45 15.75 -0.69
CA PHE A 49 -29.84 14.39 -1.04
C PHE A 49 -31.19 14.42 -1.76
N ASP A 50 -31.21 14.04 -3.04
CA ASP A 50 -32.41 14.09 -3.86
C ASP A 50 -33.23 12.79 -3.73
N THR A 51 -34.25 12.83 -2.87
CA THR A 51 -35.12 11.68 -2.64
C THR A 51 -35.97 11.31 -3.85
N SER A 52 -36.33 12.29 -4.71
CA SER A 52 -37.13 12.02 -5.91
C SER A 52 -36.30 11.28 -6.96
N GLU A 53 -35.02 11.62 -7.12
CA GLU A 53 -34.12 10.83 -7.96
C GLU A 53 -33.92 9.42 -7.39
N MET A 54 -33.82 9.28 -6.07
CA MET A 54 -33.69 7.95 -5.44
C MET A 54 -34.94 7.08 -5.60
N GLU A 55 -36.14 7.64 -5.62
CA GLU A 55 -37.37 6.90 -5.95
C GLU A 55 -37.33 6.33 -7.37
N LYS A 56 -36.75 7.08 -8.33
CA LYS A 56 -36.54 6.57 -9.70
C LYS A 56 -35.54 5.41 -9.70
N ILE A 57 -34.43 5.53 -8.97
CA ILE A 57 -33.45 4.44 -8.85
C ILE A 57 -34.09 3.21 -8.21
N GLU A 58 -34.83 3.36 -7.11
CA GLU A 58 -35.57 2.28 -6.47
C GLU A 58 -36.56 1.61 -7.43
N GLY A 59 -37.30 2.40 -8.22
CA GLY A 59 -38.18 1.91 -9.27
C GLY A 59 -37.44 1.07 -10.32
N ILE A 60 -36.27 1.51 -10.78
CA ILE A 60 -35.42 0.73 -11.70
C ILE A 60 -34.99 -0.59 -11.05
N LEU A 61 -34.50 -0.56 -9.80
CA LEU A 61 -34.05 -1.76 -9.09
C LEU A 61 -35.17 -2.77 -8.83
N LYS A 62 -36.41 -2.30 -8.70
CA LYS A 62 -37.61 -3.15 -8.56
C LYS A 62 -37.96 -3.87 -9.87
N LEU A 63 -37.59 -3.30 -11.02
CA LEU A 63 -37.83 -3.88 -12.35
C LEU A 63 -36.70 -4.82 -12.80
N LEU A 64 -35.55 -4.75 -12.15
CA LEU A 64 -34.40 -5.61 -12.43
C LEU A 64 -34.40 -6.82 -11.51
N ASN A 65 -34.03 -7.99 -12.04
CA ASN A 65 -33.93 -9.24 -11.28
C ASN A 65 -32.49 -9.74 -11.21
N PHE A 66 -32.17 -10.47 -10.14
CA PHE A 66 -30.94 -11.22 -10.05
C PHE A 66 -30.93 -12.38 -11.05
N ALA A 67 -29.94 -12.41 -11.92
CA ALA A 67 -29.71 -13.50 -12.86
C ALA A 67 -28.93 -14.68 -12.26
N THR A 68 -28.11 -14.41 -11.24
CA THR A 68 -27.23 -15.38 -10.59
C THR A 68 -27.09 -15.04 -9.10
N GLY A 69 -26.86 -16.04 -8.26
CA GLY A 69 -26.60 -15.86 -6.82
C GLY A 69 -27.32 -16.92 -5.97
N LEU A 70 -26.74 -17.26 -4.83
CA LEU A 70 -27.32 -18.26 -3.91
C LEU A 70 -28.68 -17.77 -3.39
N ASN A 71 -29.75 -18.54 -3.63
CA ASN A 71 -31.11 -18.30 -3.10
C ASN A 71 -31.76 -16.94 -3.43
N ILE A 72 -31.26 -16.24 -4.47
CA ILE A 72 -31.76 -14.92 -4.89
C ILE A 72 -32.15 -14.82 -6.37
N VAL A 73 -31.88 -15.85 -7.19
CA VAL A 73 -32.23 -15.83 -8.62
C VAL A 73 -33.73 -15.58 -8.80
N GLY A 74 -34.08 -14.65 -9.70
CA GLY A 74 -35.47 -14.28 -9.98
C GLY A 74 -36.11 -13.32 -8.97
N LYS A 75 -35.45 -13.02 -7.84
CA LYS A 75 -35.88 -11.93 -6.95
C LYS A 75 -35.48 -10.59 -7.54
N THR A 76 -36.24 -9.54 -7.18
CA THR A 76 -35.90 -8.17 -7.58
C THR A 76 -34.55 -7.78 -6.98
N ILE A 77 -33.80 -6.95 -7.69
CA ILE A 77 -32.52 -6.45 -7.20
C ILE A 77 -32.74 -5.65 -5.91
N LEU A 78 -33.77 -4.81 -5.87
CA LEU A 78 -34.13 -4.01 -4.69
C LEU A 78 -34.21 -4.84 -3.40
N ASP A 79 -34.93 -5.97 -3.46
CA ASP A 79 -35.15 -6.82 -2.28
C ASP A 79 -33.88 -7.55 -1.85
N GLY A 80 -33.07 -8.02 -2.81
CA GLY A 80 -31.86 -8.81 -2.53
C GLY A 80 -30.58 -8.01 -2.30
N LEU A 81 -30.58 -6.67 -2.46
CA LEU A 81 -29.40 -5.84 -2.15
C LEU A 81 -29.05 -5.90 -0.66
N TRP A 82 -27.75 -6.08 -0.39
CA TRP A 82 -27.16 -5.93 0.95
C TRP A 82 -27.01 -4.47 1.36
N GLY A 83 -26.92 -4.22 2.67
CA GLY A 83 -26.85 -2.87 3.25
C GLY A 83 -25.74 -2.00 2.66
N PHE A 84 -24.52 -2.52 2.55
CA PHE A 84 -23.40 -1.79 1.96
C PHE A 84 -23.60 -1.47 0.47
N GLN A 85 -24.26 -2.35 -0.28
CA GLN A 85 -24.55 -2.14 -1.70
C GLN A 85 -25.60 -1.04 -1.87
N ALA A 86 -26.65 -1.06 -1.04
CA ALA A 86 -27.65 0.01 -0.98
C ALA A 86 -27.00 1.36 -0.61
N PHE A 87 -26.11 1.36 0.39
CA PHE A 87 -25.34 2.53 0.80
C PHE A 87 -24.46 3.09 -0.32
N PHE A 88 -23.75 2.22 -1.04
CA PHE A 88 -22.92 2.60 -2.19
C PHE A 88 -23.74 3.25 -3.29
N LEU A 89 -24.86 2.63 -3.70
CA LEU A 89 -25.75 3.18 -4.73
C LEU A 89 -26.41 4.50 -4.30
N CYS A 90 -26.85 4.61 -3.05
CA CYS A 90 -27.43 5.86 -2.53
C CYS A 90 -26.43 7.01 -2.55
N ASN A 91 -25.16 6.76 -2.23
CA ASN A 91 -24.15 7.81 -2.28
C ASN A 91 -23.88 8.26 -3.72
N ILE A 92 -23.72 7.32 -4.66
CA ILE A 92 -23.49 7.64 -6.07
C ILE A 92 -24.67 8.42 -6.66
N PHE A 93 -25.89 7.90 -6.48
CA PHE A 93 -27.06 8.37 -7.22
C PHE A 93 -27.96 9.32 -6.44
N GLY A 94 -27.76 9.55 -5.15
CA GLY A 94 -28.63 10.40 -4.33
C GLY A 94 -28.14 11.83 -4.15
N TRP A 95 -26.83 12.06 -4.08
CA TRP A 95 -26.29 13.40 -3.80
C TRP A 95 -26.21 14.29 -5.04
N ARG A 96 -26.75 15.51 -4.96
CA ARG A 96 -26.76 16.51 -6.04
C ARG A 96 -26.22 17.86 -5.57
N PHE A 97 -25.80 18.70 -6.52
CA PHE A 97 -25.55 20.11 -6.27
C PHE A 97 -26.86 20.86 -6.08
N LYS A 98 -26.92 21.78 -5.10
CA LYS A 98 -28.07 22.68 -4.93
C LYS A 98 -28.23 23.64 -6.11
N THR A 99 -27.11 24.05 -6.72
CA THR A 99 -27.07 24.98 -7.84
C THR A 99 -27.48 24.35 -9.17
N ASP A 100 -27.26 23.04 -9.34
CA ASP A 100 -27.73 22.27 -10.50
C ASP A 100 -28.11 20.85 -10.06
N LYS A 101 -29.43 20.62 -9.95
CA LYS A 101 -30.02 19.36 -9.51
C LYS A 101 -29.67 18.16 -10.41
N ARG A 102 -29.19 18.39 -11.63
CA ARG A 102 -28.79 17.33 -12.58
C ARG A 102 -27.34 16.88 -12.39
N LYS A 103 -26.58 17.58 -11.54
CA LYS A 103 -25.16 17.33 -11.33
C LYS A 103 -24.92 16.51 -10.07
N PHE A 104 -24.26 15.36 -10.19
CA PHE A 104 -23.87 14.55 -9.03
C PHE A 104 -22.79 15.25 -8.19
N ARG A 105 -22.87 15.10 -6.87
CA ARG A 105 -21.79 15.51 -5.94
C ARG A 105 -20.51 14.76 -6.28
N TYR A 106 -20.55 13.44 -6.12
CA TYR A 106 -19.39 12.58 -6.28
C TYR A 106 -19.07 12.36 -7.75
N ARG A 107 -17.80 12.55 -8.10
CA ARG A 107 -17.24 12.38 -9.44
C ARG A 107 -16.30 11.19 -9.47
N ASP A 108 -15.41 11.12 -8.48
CA ASP A 108 -14.39 10.09 -8.35
C ASP A 108 -14.84 9.10 -7.28
N VAL A 109 -15.17 7.88 -7.70
CA VAL A 109 -15.78 6.85 -6.84
C VAL A 109 -14.87 5.63 -6.78
N THR A 110 -14.51 5.19 -5.59
CA THR A 110 -13.68 4.01 -5.36
C THR A 110 -14.42 2.97 -4.53
N LEU A 111 -14.37 1.70 -4.96
CA LEU A 111 -14.74 0.56 -4.13
C LEU A 111 -13.59 -0.44 -4.14
N PHE A 112 -12.87 -0.46 -3.02
CA PHE A 112 -11.81 -1.41 -2.75
C PHE A 112 -12.38 -2.54 -1.91
N ILE A 113 -12.58 -3.72 -2.50
CA ILE A 113 -13.32 -4.82 -1.88
C ILE A 113 -12.80 -6.16 -2.40
N PRO A 114 -12.64 -7.20 -1.56
CA PRO A 114 -12.10 -8.50 -1.99
C PRO A 114 -13.07 -9.29 -2.88
N ARG A 115 -12.54 -10.37 -3.46
CA ARG A 115 -13.32 -11.29 -4.31
C ARG A 115 -14.50 -11.86 -3.53
N LYS A 116 -15.53 -12.31 -4.28
CA LYS A 116 -16.78 -12.88 -3.73
C LYS A 116 -17.71 -11.88 -3.01
N ASN A 117 -17.46 -10.57 -3.09
CA ASN A 117 -18.37 -9.51 -2.61
C ASN A 117 -19.20 -8.84 -3.73
N ALA A 118 -19.44 -9.55 -4.83
CA ALA A 118 -20.32 -9.12 -5.94
C ALA A 118 -19.91 -7.81 -6.64
N LYS A 119 -18.61 -7.48 -6.70
CA LYS A 119 -18.07 -6.28 -7.36
C LYS A 119 -18.51 -6.16 -8.83
N THR A 120 -18.36 -7.20 -9.63
CA THR A 120 -18.77 -7.20 -11.06
C THR A 120 -20.28 -6.98 -11.24
N PHE A 121 -21.09 -7.49 -10.30
CA PHE A 121 -22.53 -7.22 -10.27
C PHE A 121 -22.81 -5.73 -10.02
N ILE A 122 -22.09 -5.10 -9.08
CA ILE A 122 -22.19 -3.67 -8.81
C ILE A 122 -21.79 -2.85 -10.06
N CYS A 123 -20.69 -3.22 -10.75
CA CYS A 123 -20.28 -2.59 -12.01
C CYS A 123 -21.43 -2.60 -13.04
N ALA A 124 -22.02 -3.79 -13.26
CA ALA A 124 -23.11 -3.97 -14.20
C ALA A 124 -24.34 -3.14 -13.84
N LEU A 125 -24.70 -3.12 -12.55
CA LEU A 125 -25.86 -2.39 -12.07
C LEU A 125 -25.71 -0.87 -12.24
N ILE A 126 -24.53 -0.32 -11.91
CA ILE A 126 -24.22 1.10 -12.14
C ILE A 126 -24.39 1.47 -13.61
N LEU A 127 -23.83 0.66 -14.51
CA LEU A 127 -23.88 0.91 -15.96
C LEU A 127 -25.32 0.83 -16.50
N ILE A 128 -26.13 -0.13 -16.03
CA ILE A 128 -27.54 -0.22 -16.41
C ILE A 128 -28.31 1.01 -15.93
N ILE A 129 -28.14 1.42 -14.68
CA ILE A 129 -28.80 2.60 -14.12
C ILE A 129 -28.41 3.85 -14.92
N LEU A 130 -27.12 4.07 -15.17
CA LEU A 130 -26.64 5.22 -15.94
C LEU A 130 -27.18 5.22 -17.38
N MET A 131 -27.22 4.06 -18.05
CA MET A 131 -27.82 3.96 -19.39
C MET A 131 -29.29 4.37 -19.44
N LEU A 132 -30.03 4.17 -18.34
CA LEU A 132 -31.45 4.50 -18.23
C LEU A 132 -31.71 5.93 -17.76
N THR A 133 -30.77 6.56 -17.04
CA THR A 133 -31.02 7.81 -16.29
C THR A 133 -30.22 9.01 -16.79
N GLU A 134 -29.04 8.82 -17.39
CA GLU A 134 -28.25 9.92 -17.92
C GLU A 134 -28.79 10.46 -19.25
N ASP A 135 -28.19 11.56 -19.72
CA ASP A 135 -28.58 12.24 -20.95
C ASP A 135 -28.61 11.29 -22.15
N LYS A 136 -29.46 11.63 -23.13
CA LYS A 136 -29.53 10.89 -24.38
C LYS A 136 -28.19 10.87 -25.10
N HIS A 137 -27.90 9.77 -25.78
CA HIS A 137 -26.66 9.55 -26.54
C HIS A 137 -25.39 9.53 -25.67
N SER A 138 -25.51 9.21 -24.37
CA SER A 138 -24.37 9.03 -23.48
C SER A 138 -23.59 7.74 -23.78
N GLU A 139 -22.29 7.79 -23.54
CA GLU A 139 -21.37 6.67 -23.78
C GLU A 139 -20.80 6.15 -22.46
N PHE A 140 -20.85 4.84 -22.24
CA PHE A 140 -20.38 4.19 -21.02
C PHE A 140 -19.37 3.09 -21.31
N TYR A 141 -18.34 3.00 -20.48
CA TYR A 141 -17.26 2.05 -20.70
C TYR A 141 -16.84 1.34 -19.43
N SER A 142 -16.34 0.12 -19.60
CA SER A 142 -15.47 -0.53 -18.63
C SER A 142 -14.09 -0.69 -19.26
N ILE A 143 -13.04 -0.43 -18.49
CA ILE A 143 -11.66 -0.69 -18.88
C ILE A 143 -11.08 -1.74 -17.95
N CYS A 144 -10.40 -2.71 -18.55
CA CYS A 144 -9.62 -3.73 -17.87
C CYS A 144 -8.39 -4.06 -18.72
N LEU A 145 -7.30 -4.49 -18.09
CA LEU A 145 -6.11 -4.96 -18.82
C LEU A 145 -6.39 -6.24 -19.61
N ASP A 146 -7.18 -7.14 -19.02
CA ASP A 146 -7.48 -8.45 -19.58
C ASP A 146 -8.82 -8.45 -20.35
N ARG A 147 -8.78 -9.06 -21.54
CA ARG A 147 -9.93 -9.12 -22.46
C ARG A 147 -11.06 -10.01 -21.95
N GLU A 148 -10.76 -11.11 -21.27
CA GLU A 148 -11.75 -11.99 -20.66
C GLU A 148 -12.43 -11.28 -19.49
N LEU A 149 -11.65 -10.60 -18.63
CA LEU A 149 -12.20 -9.80 -17.53
C LEU A 149 -13.09 -8.66 -18.02
N ALA A 150 -12.72 -8.00 -19.12
CA ALA A 150 -13.58 -7.00 -19.76
C ALA A 150 -14.94 -7.60 -20.21
N GLY A 151 -14.97 -8.89 -20.55
CA GLY A 151 -16.17 -9.63 -20.91
C GLY A 151 -17.11 -9.91 -19.74
N GLU A 152 -16.59 -10.09 -18.53
CA GLU A 152 -17.41 -10.44 -17.37
C GLU A 152 -18.39 -9.33 -16.97
N VAL A 153 -17.99 -8.05 -17.06
CA VAL A 153 -18.94 -6.93 -16.83
C VAL A 153 -20.05 -6.93 -17.89
N LYS A 154 -19.69 -7.14 -19.17
CA LYS A 154 -20.67 -7.18 -20.26
C LYS A 154 -21.64 -8.34 -20.11
N LYS A 155 -21.13 -9.51 -19.73
CA LYS A 155 -21.90 -10.72 -19.45
C LYS A 155 -22.85 -10.49 -18.28
N ALA A 156 -22.39 -9.89 -17.18
CA ALA A 156 -23.24 -9.55 -16.05
C ALA A 156 -24.38 -8.59 -16.44
N ILE A 157 -24.10 -7.54 -17.23
CA ILE A 157 -25.14 -6.64 -17.76
C ILE A 157 -26.17 -7.42 -18.60
N THR A 158 -25.68 -8.26 -19.51
CA THR A 158 -26.52 -9.07 -20.40
C THR A 158 -27.43 -9.99 -19.60
N GLN A 159 -26.89 -10.69 -18.61
CA GLN A 159 -27.61 -11.60 -17.72
C GLN A 159 -28.68 -10.86 -16.90
N ILE A 160 -28.35 -9.72 -16.28
CA ILE A 160 -29.32 -8.93 -15.52
C ILE A 160 -30.47 -8.47 -16.44
N ILE A 161 -30.16 -7.97 -17.64
CA ILE A 161 -31.18 -7.50 -18.58
C ILE A 161 -32.09 -8.66 -19.03
N GLN A 162 -31.52 -9.81 -19.41
CA GLN A 162 -32.30 -10.99 -19.83
C GLN A 162 -33.13 -11.59 -18.69
N ALA A 163 -32.64 -11.52 -17.46
CA ALA A 163 -33.42 -11.92 -16.28
C ALA A 163 -34.55 -10.93 -15.94
N SER A 164 -34.62 -9.79 -16.62
CA SER A 164 -35.53 -8.68 -16.34
C SER A 164 -36.46 -8.38 -17.53
N PRO A 165 -37.51 -9.19 -17.77
CA PRO A 165 -38.33 -9.12 -18.98
C PRO A 165 -38.95 -7.74 -19.27
N VAL A 166 -39.30 -6.99 -18.21
CA VAL A 166 -39.89 -5.64 -18.34
C VAL A 166 -38.89 -4.64 -18.91
N VAL A 167 -37.60 -4.84 -18.61
CA VAL A 167 -36.49 -3.96 -19.01
C VAL A 167 -35.87 -4.41 -20.33
N GLU A 168 -35.83 -5.72 -20.60
CA GLU A 168 -35.16 -6.32 -21.77
C GLU A 168 -35.53 -5.68 -23.10
N LYS A 169 -36.82 -5.42 -23.33
CA LYS A 169 -37.33 -4.82 -24.59
C LYS A 169 -36.69 -3.46 -24.92
N TYR A 170 -36.23 -2.73 -23.91
CA TYR A 170 -35.57 -1.43 -24.05
C TYR A 170 -34.08 -1.53 -24.34
N PHE A 171 -33.51 -2.72 -24.40
CA PHE A 171 -32.11 -2.93 -24.72
C PHE A 171 -31.93 -3.66 -26.05
N LYS A 172 -30.82 -3.36 -26.74
CA LYS A 172 -30.28 -4.15 -27.84
C LYS A 172 -28.97 -4.74 -27.35
N LEU A 173 -28.96 -6.06 -27.17
CA LEU A 173 -27.81 -6.81 -26.67
C LEU A 173 -26.97 -7.27 -27.86
N SER A 174 -25.64 -7.17 -27.72
CA SER A 174 -24.70 -7.68 -28.72
C SER A 174 -23.95 -8.88 -28.16
N THR A 175 -23.87 -9.95 -28.96
CA THR A 175 -23.22 -11.22 -28.61
C THR A 175 -21.69 -11.18 -28.71
N THR A 176 -21.11 -10.20 -29.43
CA THR A 176 -19.66 -10.07 -29.57
C THR A 176 -19.09 -9.21 -28.46
N LEU A 177 -17.93 -9.54 -27.88
CA LEU A 177 -17.34 -8.76 -26.79
C LEU A 177 -17.21 -7.26 -27.12
N SER A 178 -16.74 -6.93 -28.32
CA SER A 178 -16.55 -5.55 -28.80
C SER A 178 -17.84 -4.82 -29.16
N GLY A 179 -18.96 -5.54 -29.29
CA GLY A 179 -20.23 -4.96 -29.65
C GLY A 179 -20.88 -4.17 -28.51
N LYS A 180 -21.72 -3.21 -28.87
CA LYS A 180 -22.37 -2.30 -27.91
C LYS A 180 -23.63 -2.94 -27.31
N ILE A 181 -23.89 -2.65 -26.04
CA ILE A 181 -25.23 -2.80 -25.44
C ILE A 181 -25.90 -1.43 -25.53
N ILE A 182 -27.03 -1.33 -26.22
CA ILE A 182 -27.69 -0.05 -26.49
C ILE A 182 -28.99 0.04 -25.71
N CYS A 183 -29.21 1.13 -24.99
CA CYS A 183 -30.50 1.47 -24.41
C CYS A 183 -31.32 2.28 -25.42
N LYS A 184 -32.47 1.75 -25.83
CA LYS A 184 -33.37 2.35 -26.84
C LYS A 184 -34.12 3.58 -26.32
N LEU A 185 -34.24 3.75 -24.99
CA LEU A 185 -34.92 4.91 -24.39
C LEU A 185 -34.08 6.18 -24.50
N THR A 186 -32.78 6.05 -24.26
CA THR A 186 -31.83 7.16 -24.22
C THR A 186 -30.97 7.23 -25.48
N ASN A 187 -30.96 6.18 -26.32
CA ASN A 187 -29.96 5.98 -27.38
C ASN A 187 -28.50 5.96 -26.87
N SER A 188 -28.34 5.75 -25.56
CA SER A 188 -27.03 5.60 -24.91
C SER A 188 -26.53 4.17 -25.05
N TYR A 189 -25.22 3.95 -24.85
CA TYR A 189 -24.65 2.62 -24.97
C TYR A 189 -23.52 2.33 -23.99
N TYR A 190 -23.36 1.05 -23.67
CA TYR A 190 -22.20 0.50 -22.99
C TYR A 190 -21.29 -0.27 -23.95
N GLN A 191 -19.98 -0.18 -23.75
CA GLN A 191 -18.98 -1.00 -24.43
C GLN A 191 -17.81 -1.37 -23.51
N ALA A 192 -17.49 -2.66 -23.46
CA ALA A 192 -16.28 -3.15 -22.81
C ALA A 192 -15.04 -2.80 -23.65
N ARG A 193 -13.96 -2.34 -23.00
CA ARG A 193 -12.71 -1.97 -23.66
C ARG A 193 -11.51 -2.61 -22.97
N THR A 194 -10.57 -3.09 -23.77
CA THR A 194 -9.23 -3.42 -23.29
C THR A 194 -8.38 -2.16 -23.22
N ALA A 195 -7.40 -2.16 -22.31
CA ALA A 195 -6.53 -1.04 -22.00
C ALA A 195 -5.47 -0.73 -23.08
N GLU A 196 -5.85 -0.64 -24.36
CA GLU A 196 -4.99 -0.19 -25.46
C GLU A 196 -5.17 1.32 -25.68
N ALA A 197 -4.21 2.13 -25.23
CA ALA A 197 -4.30 3.59 -25.19
C ALA A 197 -4.70 4.25 -26.53
N ASN A 198 -4.20 3.74 -27.66
CA ASN A 198 -4.48 4.32 -28.98
C ASN A 198 -5.95 4.23 -29.41
N ARG A 199 -6.76 3.33 -28.83
CA ARG A 199 -8.20 3.17 -29.15
C ARG A 199 -9.12 4.06 -28.31
N ASN A 200 -8.58 4.79 -27.33
CA ASN A 200 -9.35 5.56 -26.34
C ASN A 200 -9.27 7.09 -26.54
N ASN A 201 -8.55 7.58 -27.55
CA ASN A 201 -8.33 9.03 -27.75
C ASN A 201 -9.49 9.76 -28.46
N SER A 202 -10.55 9.06 -28.88
CA SER A 202 -11.64 9.64 -29.69
C SER A 202 -13.05 9.36 -29.14
N ILE A 203 -13.14 9.00 -27.85
CA ILE A 203 -14.41 8.66 -27.20
C ILE A 203 -14.79 9.71 -26.17
N ARG A 204 -16.11 9.88 -25.92
CA ARG A 204 -16.64 10.88 -25.00
C ARG A 204 -17.38 10.18 -23.82
N PRO A 205 -16.63 9.54 -22.90
CA PRO A 205 -17.22 8.81 -21.78
C PRO A 205 -18.07 9.73 -20.90
N SER A 206 -19.35 9.40 -20.77
CA SER A 206 -20.19 9.96 -19.70
C SER A 206 -19.80 9.36 -18.36
N ALA A 207 -19.60 8.04 -18.32
CA ALA A 207 -18.92 7.39 -17.21
C ALA A 207 -18.01 6.26 -17.70
N PHE A 208 -16.97 5.97 -16.92
CA PHE A 208 -16.19 4.75 -17.10
C PHE A 208 -15.90 4.05 -15.77
N ILE A 209 -15.78 2.73 -15.84
CA ILE A 209 -15.35 1.88 -14.73
C ILE A 209 -13.97 1.30 -15.06
N ALA A 210 -12.95 1.70 -14.29
CA ALA A 210 -11.69 0.98 -14.21
C ALA A 210 -11.86 -0.22 -13.28
N ASP A 211 -12.22 -1.35 -13.87
CA ASP A 211 -12.38 -2.62 -13.15
C ASP A 211 -11.01 -3.31 -13.03
N GLU A 212 -10.74 -3.87 -11.86
CA GLU A 212 -9.45 -4.45 -11.49
C GLU A 212 -8.28 -3.47 -11.67
N ILE A 213 -8.50 -2.20 -11.30
CA ILE A 213 -7.46 -1.16 -11.33
C ILE A 213 -6.21 -1.54 -10.51
N GLY A 214 -6.34 -2.43 -9.53
CA GLY A 214 -5.23 -3.00 -8.77
C GLY A 214 -4.20 -3.74 -9.64
N ALA A 215 -4.56 -4.17 -10.85
CA ALA A 215 -3.61 -4.77 -11.80
C ALA A 215 -2.88 -3.73 -12.67
N PHE A 216 -3.29 -2.45 -12.68
CA PHE A 216 -2.73 -1.42 -13.54
C PHE A 216 -1.41 -0.89 -12.97
N ARG A 217 -0.43 -0.67 -13.86
CA ARG A 217 0.90 -0.14 -13.52
C ARG A 217 1.15 1.30 -13.95
N ASP A 218 0.27 1.86 -14.78
CA ASP A 218 0.31 3.26 -15.18
C ASP A 218 -1.10 3.85 -15.38
N TYR A 219 -1.15 5.18 -15.38
CA TYR A 219 -2.38 5.96 -15.50
C TYR A 219 -2.81 6.26 -16.95
N LYS A 220 -2.11 5.77 -17.99
CA LYS A 220 -2.33 6.23 -19.37
C LYS A 220 -3.77 6.01 -19.84
N ASN A 221 -4.31 4.81 -19.59
CA ASN A 221 -5.68 4.47 -19.99
C ASN A 221 -6.74 5.26 -19.21
N ILE A 222 -6.50 5.50 -17.92
CA ILE A 222 -7.40 6.29 -17.07
C ILE A 222 -7.38 7.74 -17.51
N THR A 223 -6.19 8.30 -17.73
CA THR A 223 -6.00 9.69 -18.19
C THR A 223 -6.64 9.91 -19.56
N ALA A 224 -6.51 8.96 -20.48
CA ALA A 224 -7.18 9.01 -21.78
C ALA A 224 -8.71 9.08 -21.61
N MET A 225 -9.30 8.21 -20.79
CA MET A 225 -10.74 8.25 -20.50
C MET A 225 -11.15 9.58 -19.86
N GLN A 226 -10.40 10.06 -18.87
CA GLN A 226 -10.68 11.33 -18.19
C GLN A 226 -10.63 12.53 -19.15
N SER A 227 -9.68 12.55 -20.08
CA SER A 227 -9.56 13.62 -21.08
C SER A 227 -10.77 13.66 -22.02
N GLY A 228 -11.34 12.51 -22.37
CA GLY A 228 -12.56 12.41 -23.17
C GLY A 228 -13.82 12.90 -22.46
N GLN A 229 -13.79 13.11 -21.13
CA GLN A 229 -14.93 13.61 -20.36
C GLN A 229 -15.07 15.14 -20.39
N LEU A 230 -14.21 15.86 -21.13
CA LEU A 230 -14.36 17.31 -21.30
C LEU A 230 -15.75 17.65 -21.84
N SER A 231 -16.40 18.65 -21.25
CA SER A 231 -17.78 19.07 -21.57
C SER A 231 -18.86 18.00 -21.33
N VAL A 232 -18.61 17.00 -20.49
CA VAL A 232 -19.65 16.08 -19.97
C VAL A 232 -20.18 16.64 -18.65
N ARG A 233 -21.51 16.72 -18.48
CA ARG A 233 -22.16 17.24 -17.26
C ARG A 233 -21.75 16.46 -16.01
N ASN A 234 -21.82 15.14 -16.11
CA ASN A 234 -21.54 14.19 -15.03
C ASN A 234 -20.37 13.27 -15.43
N PRO A 235 -19.10 13.73 -15.35
CA PRO A 235 -17.95 12.95 -15.78
C PRO A 235 -17.56 11.91 -14.71
N LEU A 236 -18.40 10.89 -14.54
CA LEU A 236 -18.25 9.91 -13.45
C LEU A 236 -17.09 8.94 -13.72
N ARG A 237 -16.30 8.68 -12.68
CA ARG A 237 -15.07 7.90 -12.74
C ARG A 237 -15.09 6.88 -11.62
N PHE A 238 -15.17 5.61 -11.98
CA PHE A 238 -15.26 4.53 -11.01
C PHE A 238 -13.98 3.71 -11.01
N LYS A 239 -13.41 3.48 -9.82
CA LYS A 239 -12.23 2.64 -9.56
C LYS A 239 -12.67 1.47 -8.70
N LEU A 240 -12.84 0.29 -9.30
CA LEU A 240 -13.37 -0.89 -8.62
C LEU A 240 -12.31 -1.99 -8.65
N THR A 241 -11.80 -2.41 -7.50
CA THR A 241 -10.73 -3.42 -7.46
C THR A 241 -10.67 -4.20 -6.15
N THR A 242 -9.98 -5.34 -6.22
CA THR A 242 -9.43 -6.05 -5.07
C THR A 242 -7.96 -5.66 -4.89
N ALA A 243 -7.33 -6.11 -3.81
CA ALA A 243 -5.89 -6.17 -3.69
C ALA A 243 -5.31 -7.16 -4.71
N TYR A 244 -4.07 -6.92 -5.11
CA TYR A 244 -3.33 -7.75 -6.05
C TYR A 244 -1.94 -8.05 -5.50
N ALA A 245 -1.37 -9.16 -5.96
CA ALA A 245 0.03 -9.50 -5.75
C ALA A 245 0.95 -8.73 -6.71
N GLU A 246 0.75 -7.41 -6.79
CA GLU A 246 1.44 -6.52 -7.71
C GLU A 246 2.00 -5.32 -6.93
N SER A 247 3.33 -5.22 -6.88
CA SER A 247 4.05 -4.17 -6.13
C SER A 247 4.15 -2.85 -6.89
N GLU A 248 3.83 -2.86 -8.19
CA GLU A 248 3.80 -1.67 -9.04
C GLU A 248 2.38 -1.16 -9.30
N SER A 249 1.41 -1.58 -8.48
CA SER A 249 0.01 -1.18 -8.66
C SER A 249 -0.16 0.32 -8.41
N ILE A 250 -0.77 1.03 -9.37
CA ILE A 250 -1.18 2.43 -9.18
C ILE A 250 -2.23 2.59 -8.08
N MET A 251 -2.92 1.50 -7.72
CA MET A 251 -3.91 1.51 -6.65
C MET A 251 -3.29 1.84 -5.29
N LEU A 252 -1.99 1.56 -5.08
CA LEU A 252 -1.31 1.94 -3.83
C LEU A 252 -1.29 3.46 -3.65
N GLU A 253 -1.03 4.22 -4.72
CA GLU A 253 -1.07 5.69 -4.71
C GLU A 253 -2.50 6.20 -4.51
N GLU A 254 -3.49 5.56 -5.15
CA GLU A 254 -4.90 5.87 -4.95
C GLU A 254 -5.34 5.66 -3.49
N LEU A 255 -4.91 4.57 -2.86
CA LEU A 255 -5.22 4.29 -1.46
C LEU A 255 -4.57 5.31 -0.53
N ASP A 256 -3.32 5.71 -0.78
CA ASP A 256 -2.64 6.76 0.00
C ASP A 256 -3.37 8.11 -0.09
N TYR A 257 -3.77 8.53 -1.30
CA TYR A 257 -4.57 9.74 -1.50
C TYR A 257 -5.91 9.65 -0.76
N ILE A 258 -6.64 8.54 -0.91
CA ILE A 258 -7.92 8.33 -0.23
C ILE A 258 -7.72 8.42 1.27
N ARG A 259 -6.76 7.69 1.85
CA ARG A 259 -6.47 7.73 3.30
C ARG A 259 -6.18 9.15 3.79
N LYS A 260 -5.38 9.93 3.06
CA LYS A 260 -5.14 11.37 3.37
C LYS A 260 -6.42 12.20 3.38
N VAL A 261 -7.38 11.93 2.51
CA VAL A 261 -8.69 12.61 2.55
C VAL A 261 -9.49 12.19 3.80
N TYR A 262 -9.50 10.90 4.12
CA TYR A 262 -10.22 10.38 5.30
C TYR A 262 -9.59 10.81 6.63
N ASP A 263 -8.27 11.02 6.65
CA ASP A 263 -7.55 11.59 7.79
C ASP A 263 -7.66 13.13 7.88
N GLY A 264 -8.31 13.77 6.90
CA GLY A 264 -8.54 15.22 6.88
C GLY A 264 -7.31 16.05 6.46
N VAL A 265 -6.27 15.41 5.94
CA VAL A 265 -5.06 16.07 5.41
C VAL A 265 -5.35 16.77 4.07
N ILE A 266 -6.24 16.18 3.26
CA ILE A 266 -6.68 16.72 1.97
C ILE A 266 -8.20 16.88 1.98
N GLU A 267 -8.70 18.03 1.50
CA GLU A 267 -10.13 18.22 1.30
C GLU A 267 -10.53 17.90 -0.15
N ASP A 268 -11.35 16.86 -0.34
CA ASP A 268 -11.94 16.53 -1.63
C ASP A 268 -13.44 16.19 -1.48
N LYS A 269 -14.29 17.22 -1.65
CA LYS A 269 -15.75 17.09 -1.49
C LYS A 269 -16.42 16.26 -2.60
N ARG A 270 -15.69 15.93 -3.68
CA ARG A 270 -16.20 15.22 -4.86
C ARG A 270 -15.68 13.77 -4.96
N MET A 271 -14.88 13.32 -4.00
CA MET A 271 -14.46 11.93 -3.88
C MET A 271 -15.38 11.14 -2.94
N PHE A 272 -15.64 9.88 -3.28
CA PHE A 272 -16.34 8.92 -2.44
C PHE A 272 -15.63 7.57 -2.50
N ALA A 273 -15.28 6.98 -1.35
CA ALA A 273 -14.65 5.68 -1.30
C ALA A 273 -15.30 4.76 -0.27
N LEU A 274 -15.24 3.45 -0.54
CA LEU A 274 -15.42 2.42 0.47
C LEU A 274 -14.23 1.47 0.39
N LEU A 275 -13.50 1.34 1.50
CA LEU A 275 -12.29 0.52 1.60
C LEU A 275 -12.53 -0.63 2.55
N TYR A 276 -12.74 -1.84 2.02
CA TYR A 276 -12.90 -3.05 2.82
C TYR A 276 -11.62 -3.87 2.76
N TYR A 277 -10.94 -3.98 3.89
CA TYR A 277 -9.71 -4.77 4.07
C TYR A 277 -9.64 -5.24 5.52
N ALA A 278 -8.78 -6.20 5.80
CA ALA A 278 -8.47 -6.60 7.16
C ALA A 278 -7.29 -5.78 7.68
N GLU A 279 -7.43 -5.25 8.88
CA GLU A 279 -6.34 -4.55 9.57
C GLU A 279 -5.21 -5.52 9.94
N ASP A 280 -4.02 -4.97 10.16
CA ASP A 280 -2.80 -5.75 10.33
C ASP A 280 -2.88 -6.73 11.49
N GLU A 281 -3.45 -6.29 12.62
CA GLU A 281 -3.65 -7.14 13.81
C GLU A 281 -4.70 -8.25 13.59
N HIS A 282 -5.60 -8.08 12.62
CA HIS A 282 -6.74 -8.96 12.37
C HIS A 282 -6.61 -9.77 11.07
N LYS A 283 -5.40 -9.84 10.49
CA LYS A 283 -5.08 -10.58 9.25
C LYS A 283 -5.53 -12.05 9.24
N TRP A 284 -5.59 -12.67 10.42
CA TRP A 284 -5.77 -14.13 10.56
C TRP A 284 -6.98 -14.53 11.41
N ASP A 285 -7.91 -13.60 11.69
CA ASP A 285 -9.07 -13.88 12.52
C ASP A 285 -10.41 -13.52 11.87
N ASP A 286 -11.50 -13.72 12.63
CA ASP A 286 -12.86 -13.48 12.16
C ASP A 286 -13.23 -11.98 12.12
N ILE A 287 -12.52 -11.13 12.87
CA ILE A 287 -12.72 -9.68 12.85
C ILE A 287 -12.26 -9.15 11.50
N GLY A 288 -11.04 -9.50 11.07
CA GLY A 288 -10.52 -9.09 9.77
C GLY A 288 -11.37 -9.62 8.62
N LEU A 289 -11.88 -10.86 8.74
CA LEU A 289 -12.80 -11.43 7.76
C LEU A 289 -14.06 -10.55 7.62
N GLN A 290 -14.63 -10.11 8.74
CA GLN A 290 -15.80 -9.23 8.77
C GLN A 290 -15.50 -7.81 8.26
N GLN A 291 -14.32 -7.28 8.57
CA GLN A 291 -13.88 -5.97 8.08
C GLN A 291 -13.79 -5.96 6.54
N ALA A 292 -13.21 -7.02 5.97
CA ALA A 292 -12.95 -7.11 4.54
C ALA A 292 -14.17 -7.56 3.70
N ASN A 293 -15.13 -8.31 4.26
CA ASN A 293 -16.18 -8.99 3.48
C ASN A 293 -17.62 -8.58 3.88
N PRO A 294 -18.13 -7.42 3.45
CA PRO A 294 -19.42 -6.90 3.90
C PRO A 294 -20.66 -7.65 3.35
N LEU A 295 -20.49 -8.59 2.41
CA LEU A 295 -21.63 -9.38 1.88
C LEU A 295 -22.09 -10.50 2.83
N ARG A 296 -21.22 -10.99 3.72
CA ARG A 296 -21.56 -11.89 4.86
C ARG A 296 -22.43 -13.12 4.56
N ILE A 297 -22.36 -13.67 3.34
CA ILE A 297 -23.05 -14.94 3.00
C ILE A 297 -22.39 -16.08 3.77
N LYS A 298 -23.18 -16.86 4.51
CA LYS A 298 -22.71 -17.90 5.44
C LYS A 298 -21.82 -18.93 4.75
N GLU A 299 -22.23 -19.40 3.58
CA GLU A 299 -21.50 -20.40 2.79
C GLU A 299 -20.15 -19.86 2.33
N ASN A 300 -20.11 -18.61 1.83
CA ASN A 300 -18.86 -17.96 1.44
C ASN A 300 -17.93 -17.75 2.64
N TYR A 301 -18.48 -17.35 3.79
CA TYR A 301 -17.71 -17.18 5.03
C TYR A 301 -17.08 -18.50 5.47
N GLN A 302 -17.82 -19.60 5.37
CA GLN A 302 -17.28 -20.91 5.70
C GLN A 302 -16.13 -21.29 4.76
N GLU A 303 -16.29 -21.10 3.45
CA GLU A 303 -15.23 -21.34 2.46
C GLU A 303 -13.97 -20.51 2.75
N ILE A 304 -14.14 -19.21 3.07
CA ILE A 304 -13.01 -18.33 3.41
C ILE A 304 -12.31 -18.78 4.70
N LYS A 305 -13.07 -19.20 5.73
CA LYS A 305 -12.50 -19.75 6.97
C LYS A 305 -11.72 -21.05 6.73
N ASP A 306 -12.19 -21.90 5.84
CA ASP A 306 -11.48 -23.13 5.50
C ASP A 306 -10.23 -22.86 4.65
N ASN A 307 -10.24 -21.84 3.77
CA ASN A 307 -9.04 -21.34 3.10
C ASN A 307 -8.03 -20.75 4.09
N ARG A 308 -8.50 -20.04 5.12
CA ARG A 308 -7.64 -19.50 6.20
C ARG A 308 -6.89 -20.61 6.92
N LYS A 309 -7.59 -21.69 7.31
CA LYS A 309 -6.97 -22.86 7.97
C LYS A 309 -5.85 -23.45 7.11
N LYS A 310 -6.09 -23.62 5.81
CA LYS A 310 -5.05 -24.12 4.88
C LYS A 310 -3.87 -23.17 4.76
N ALA A 311 -4.12 -21.86 4.67
CA ALA A 311 -3.10 -20.84 4.56
C ALA A 311 -2.21 -20.73 5.82
N LEU A 312 -2.77 -20.93 7.01
CA LEU A 312 -1.99 -20.97 8.26
C LEU A 312 -0.95 -22.11 8.23
N GLU A 313 -1.38 -23.29 7.78
CA GLU A 313 -0.53 -24.50 7.66
C GLU A 313 0.44 -24.45 6.47
N LYS A 314 0.08 -23.75 5.40
CA LYS A 314 0.85 -23.71 4.14
C LYS A 314 1.28 -22.29 3.80
N PRO A 315 2.56 -21.93 4.07
CA PRO A 315 3.10 -20.62 3.73
C PRO A 315 2.86 -20.18 2.28
N SER A 316 2.89 -21.11 1.32
CA SER A 316 2.64 -20.82 -0.10
C SER A 316 1.21 -20.35 -0.41
N GLU A 317 0.23 -20.68 0.45
CA GLU A 317 -1.18 -20.27 0.27
C GLU A 317 -1.51 -18.95 1.01
N ARG A 318 -0.61 -18.44 1.87
CA ARG A 318 -0.82 -17.23 2.68
C ARG A 318 -1.06 -15.99 1.84
N THR A 319 -0.17 -15.75 0.88
CA THR A 319 -0.27 -14.59 -0.02
C THR A 319 -1.59 -14.58 -0.76
N GLU A 320 -2.02 -15.74 -1.27
CA GLU A 320 -3.28 -15.88 -1.99
C GLU A 320 -4.47 -15.59 -1.08
N PHE A 321 -4.48 -16.14 0.13
CA PHE A 321 -5.52 -15.90 1.12
C PHE A 321 -5.64 -14.42 1.50
N LEU A 322 -4.53 -13.82 1.95
CA LEU A 322 -4.50 -12.42 2.42
C LEU A 322 -4.88 -11.45 1.29
N THR A 323 -4.38 -11.68 0.08
CA THR A 323 -4.69 -10.83 -1.07
C THR A 323 -6.15 -10.98 -1.51
N LYS A 324 -6.64 -12.21 -1.71
CA LYS A 324 -7.95 -12.44 -2.35
C LYS A 324 -9.13 -12.33 -1.40
N HIS A 325 -8.94 -12.61 -0.10
CA HIS A 325 -10.01 -12.68 0.89
C HIS A 325 -9.92 -11.61 1.98
N MET A 326 -8.70 -11.21 2.37
CA MET A 326 -8.49 -10.16 3.37
C MET A 326 -8.23 -8.78 2.74
N ASN A 327 -8.09 -8.75 1.41
CA ASN A 327 -7.90 -7.55 0.60
C ASN A 327 -6.65 -6.73 0.94
N ILE A 328 -5.54 -7.42 1.23
CA ILE A 328 -4.25 -6.83 1.62
C ILE A 328 -3.27 -6.94 0.44
N PHE A 329 -2.53 -5.87 0.13
CA PHE A 329 -1.52 -5.91 -0.94
C PHE A 329 -0.31 -6.73 -0.49
N VAL A 330 0.39 -7.35 -1.45
CA VAL A 330 1.58 -8.18 -1.16
C VAL A 330 2.70 -7.43 -0.46
N ASP A 331 2.83 -6.13 -0.71
CA ASP A 331 3.82 -5.30 0.00
C ASP A 331 3.53 -5.18 1.51
N ASP A 332 2.27 -5.31 1.92
CA ASP A 332 1.82 -5.31 3.33
C ASP A 332 1.86 -6.72 3.97
N ILE A 333 2.12 -7.77 3.18
CA ILE A 333 2.16 -9.18 3.61
C ILE A 333 3.59 -9.62 4.00
N LYS A 334 4.60 -8.76 3.84
CA LYS A 334 6.02 -9.16 3.86
C LYS A 334 6.54 -9.59 5.24
N GLU A 335 6.59 -10.90 5.47
CA GLU A 335 7.08 -11.58 6.69
C GLU A 335 8.62 -11.49 6.92
N ASN A 336 9.41 -10.90 6.01
CA ASN A 336 10.89 -10.96 6.07
C ASN A 336 11.58 -9.59 6.29
N LYS A 337 10.90 -8.59 6.85
CA LYS A 337 11.57 -7.36 7.28
C LYS A 337 12.63 -7.71 8.34
N TYR A 338 13.81 -7.10 8.25
CA TYR A 338 14.88 -7.33 9.21
C TYR A 338 14.45 -6.95 10.62
N ILE A 339 13.82 -5.78 10.76
CA ILE A 339 13.26 -5.27 12.01
C ILE A 339 11.88 -4.65 11.80
N ASP A 340 11.06 -4.64 12.86
CA ASP A 340 9.87 -3.80 12.92
C ASP A 340 10.27 -2.33 13.02
N PHE A 341 9.86 -1.56 12.02
CA PHE A 341 10.22 -0.16 11.88
C PHE A 341 9.67 0.73 13.01
N THR A 342 8.59 0.31 13.68
CA THR A 342 8.04 1.05 14.83
C THR A 342 8.97 1.01 16.04
N TYR A 343 9.73 -0.07 16.23
CA TYR A 343 10.74 -0.18 17.28
C TYR A 343 12.00 0.60 16.90
N TRP A 344 12.41 0.53 15.63
CA TRP A 344 13.51 1.35 15.10
C TRP A 344 13.30 2.83 15.40
N LYS A 345 12.14 3.40 15.00
CA LYS A 345 11.84 4.84 15.17
C LYS A 345 11.86 5.32 16.63
N LYS A 346 11.75 4.45 17.63
CA LYS A 346 11.85 4.85 19.06
C LYS A 346 13.26 5.30 19.46
N GLY A 347 14.28 4.86 18.72
CA GLY A 347 15.68 5.23 18.94
C GLY A 347 16.10 6.54 18.25
N GLU A 348 15.19 7.22 17.53
CA GLU A 348 15.53 8.45 16.81
C GLU A 348 15.84 9.60 17.78
N LEU A 349 16.98 10.24 17.59
CA LEU A 349 17.39 11.47 18.26
C LEU A 349 17.62 12.57 17.23
N GLU A 350 17.25 13.81 17.55
CA GLU A 350 17.50 14.94 16.64
C GLU A 350 19.00 15.23 16.46
N LYS A 351 19.82 14.94 17.48
CA LYS A 351 21.27 15.10 17.43
C LYS A 351 21.99 14.09 18.33
N ILE A 352 23.11 13.57 17.85
CA ILE A 352 24.07 12.76 18.62
C ILE A 352 25.40 13.51 18.72
N ASP A 353 25.91 13.55 19.94
CA ASP A 353 27.18 14.20 20.30
C ASP A 353 28.32 13.17 20.36
N LEU A 354 29.39 13.46 19.62
CA LEU A 354 30.60 12.63 19.56
C LEU A 354 31.70 13.14 20.50
N GLU A 355 31.56 14.32 21.11
CA GLU A 355 32.62 14.94 21.89
C GLU A 355 33.09 14.04 23.05
N GLY A 356 34.41 13.83 23.12
CA GLY A 356 35.07 12.99 24.11
C GLY A 356 34.69 11.51 24.05
N LYS A 357 34.14 11.04 22.93
CA LYS A 357 33.77 9.62 22.72
C LYS A 357 34.86 8.88 21.94
N GLU A 358 35.04 7.62 22.28
CA GLU A 358 35.77 6.66 21.44
C GLU A 358 34.75 6.00 20.50
N VAL A 359 34.96 6.14 19.19
CA VAL A 359 34.00 5.71 18.15
C VAL A 359 34.59 4.60 17.28
N VAL A 360 33.72 3.72 16.78
CA VAL A 360 34.04 2.76 15.71
C VAL A 360 33.39 3.25 14.42
N VAL A 361 34.13 3.18 13.32
CA VAL A 361 33.65 3.59 12.00
C VAL A 361 33.43 2.35 11.14
N GLY A 362 32.20 2.12 10.70
CA GLY A 362 31.84 1.08 9.74
C GLY A 362 31.77 1.66 8.33
N VAL A 363 32.34 0.97 7.35
CA VAL A 363 32.41 1.43 5.96
C VAL A 363 31.91 0.33 5.03
N ASP A 364 30.90 0.63 4.21
CA ASP A 364 30.42 -0.25 3.13
C ASP A 364 30.60 0.47 1.79
N LEU A 365 31.46 -0.07 0.93
CA LEU A 365 31.86 0.60 -0.31
C LEU A 365 31.07 0.05 -1.50
N SER A 366 30.56 0.94 -2.36
CA SER A 366 29.87 0.54 -3.58
C SER A 366 30.83 0.31 -4.76
N LEU A 367 30.65 -0.79 -5.50
CA LEU A 367 31.37 -1.04 -6.76
C LEU A 367 30.67 -0.47 -8.01
N THR A 368 29.35 -0.27 -7.93
CA THR A 368 28.52 0.09 -9.09
C THR A 368 27.47 1.14 -8.74
N THR A 369 26.23 0.71 -8.47
CA THR A 369 25.07 1.60 -8.29
C THR A 369 24.55 1.63 -6.85
N ASP A 370 25.22 0.94 -5.94
CA ASP A 370 24.89 0.97 -4.52
C ASP A 370 25.33 2.31 -3.88
N LEU A 371 24.99 2.52 -2.62
CA LEU A 371 25.53 3.65 -1.87
C LEU A 371 26.85 3.25 -1.26
N THR A 372 27.82 4.16 -1.23
CA THR A 372 28.96 4.03 -0.33
C THR A 372 28.53 4.62 1.02
N ALA A 373 28.73 3.91 2.12
CA ALA A 373 28.23 4.26 3.45
C ALA A 373 29.39 4.39 4.45
N VAL A 374 29.32 5.40 5.30
CA VAL A 374 30.21 5.60 6.45
C VAL A 374 29.35 5.86 7.68
N ASP A 375 29.43 4.93 8.63
CA ASP A 375 28.64 4.93 9.85
C ASP A 375 29.54 5.01 11.07
N ILE A 376 29.23 5.91 12.00
CA ILE A 376 30.02 6.21 13.20
C ILE A 376 29.18 5.76 14.40
N MET A 377 29.72 4.85 15.20
CA MET A 377 29.02 4.32 16.37
C MET A 377 29.89 4.37 17.62
N TYR A 378 29.29 4.69 18.76
CA TYR A 378 29.90 4.47 20.07
C TYR A 378 28.92 3.81 21.03
N LYS A 379 29.46 3.17 22.07
CA LYS A 379 28.68 2.55 23.16
C LYS A 379 28.88 3.36 24.45
N LYS A 380 27.79 3.63 25.17
CA LYS A 380 27.80 4.26 26.50
C LYS A 380 26.71 3.64 27.36
N ASN A 381 27.06 3.12 28.54
CA ASN A 381 26.12 2.53 29.51
C ASN A 381 25.20 1.45 28.90
N GLY A 382 25.74 0.57 28.05
CA GLY A 382 24.96 -0.48 27.37
C GLY A 382 24.08 0.01 26.21
N GLN A 383 24.10 1.30 25.89
CA GLN A 383 23.38 1.90 24.77
C GLN A 383 24.34 2.25 23.64
N TYR A 384 23.87 2.16 22.40
CA TYR A 384 24.64 2.44 21.19
C TYR A 384 24.10 3.68 20.51
N PHE A 385 24.99 4.51 20.00
CA PHE A 385 24.67 5.80 19.40
C PHE A 385 25.26 5.85 17.99
N LEU A 386 24.41 5.98 16.98
CA LEU A 386 24.75 5.84 15.56
C LEU A 386 24.54 7.13 14.77
N LYS A 387 25.57 7.54 14.02
CA LYS A 387 25.46 8.56 12.96
C LYS A 387 25.83 7.91 11.63
N SER A 388 25.06 8.18 10.58
CA SER A 388 25.24 7.54 9.27
C SER A 388 25.32 8.59 8.17
N HIS A 389 26.20 8.37 7.19
CA HIS A 389 26.34 9.25 6.02
C HIS A 389 26.63 8.44 4.76
N ALA A 390 26.00 8.80 3.64
CA ALA A 390 26.19 8.11 2.38
C ALA A 390 26.93 8.95 1.33
N PHE A 391 27.49 8.28 0.32
CA PHE A 391 28.13 8.89 -0.84
C PHE A 391 27.61 8.21 -2.09
N LEU A 392 27.36 9.01 -3.13
CA LEU A 392 26.94 8.53 -4.43
C LEU A 392 27.40 9.46 -5.56
N PRO A 393 27.58 8.96 -6.80
CA PRO A 393 28.00 9.78 -7.93
C PRO A 393 26.82 10.45 -8.66
N GLU A 394 26.99 11.72 -9.03
CA GLU A 394 25.96 12.56 -9.65
C GLU A 394 25.41 11.97 -10.95
N ASP A 395 26.29 11.45 -11.81
CA ASP A 395 25.92 10.98 -13.15
C ASP A 395 25.03 9.73 -13.11
N THR A 396 24.96 9.03 -11.95
CA THR A 396 24.07 7.86 -11.78
C THR A 396 22.64 8.22 -11.42
N LEU A 397 22.37 9.44 -10.96
CA LEU A 397 21.04 9.86 -10.49
C LEU A 397 19.92 9.65 -11.53
N PRO A 398 20.10 9.96 -12.84
CA PRO A 398 19.03 9.76 -13.83
C PRO A 398 18.72 8.29 -14.12
N LEU A 399 19.65 7.38 -13.81
CA LEU A 399 19.55 5.94 -14.09
C LEU A 399 18.98 5.15 -12.90
N ARG A 400 18.97 5.77 -11.71
CA ARG A 400 18.49 5.20 -10.46
C ARG A 400 16.97 5.02 -10.50
N ARG A 401 16.51 3.89 -9.97
CA ARG A 401 15.08 3.48 -9.92
C ARG A 401 14.52 3.44 -8.51
N GLU A 402 15.35 3.81 -7.53
CA GLU A 402 14.99 3.95 -6.13
C GLU A 402 13.97 5.10 -5.96
N LYS A 403 12.93 4.88 -5.15
CA LYS A 403 11.90 5.89 -4.85
C LYS A 403 12.35 6.83 -3.73
N ILE A 404 13.55 7.41 -3.84
CA ILE A 404 14.10 8.38 -2.90
C ILE A 404 14.77 9.53 -3.66
N ASP A 405 14.50 10.76 -3.22
CA ASP A 405 15.12 11.96 -3.79
C ASP A 405 16.48 12.21 -3.13
N TYR A 406 17.55 11.68 -3.74
CA TYR A 406 18.91 11.86 -3.23
C TYR A 406 19.38 13.32 -3.21
N ARG A 407 18.88 14.19 -4.10
CA ARG A 407 19.22 15.63 -4.06
C ARG A 407 18.58 16.30 -2.85
N GLN A 408 17.39 15.85 -2.45
CA GLN A 408 16.81 16.27 -1.17
C GLN A 408 17.59 15.71 0.02
N MET A 409 18.05 14.45 -0.03
CA MET A 409 18.84 13.86 1.04
C MET A 409 20.18 14.57 1.25
N GLU A 410 20.85 14.99 0.18
CA GLU A 410 22.07 15.80 0.24
C GLU A 410 21.80 17.17 0.89
N LYS A 411 20.71 17.85 0.51
CA LYS A 411 20.32 19.12 1.14
C LYS A 411 20.04 18.99 2.64
N LEU A 412 19.62 17.81 3.09
CA LEU A 412 19.40 17.50 4.51
C LEU A 412 20.69 17.03 5.22
N GLY A 413 21.81 16.91 4.50
CA GLY A 413 23.09 16.48 5.04
C GLY A 413 23.22 14.98 5.26
N TYR A 414 22.36 14.14 4.65
CA TYR A 414 22.37 12.68 4.84
C TYR A 414 23.26 11.94 3.85
N CYS A 415 23.64 12.60 2.76
CA CYS A 415 24.58 12.07 1.79
C CYS A 415 25.37 13.18 1.09
N THR A 416 26.49 12.82 0.48
CA THR A 416 27.28 13.68 -0.40
C THR A 416 27.20 13.15 -1.83
N ILE A 417 26.83 14.01 -2.77
CA ILE A 417 26.83 13.67 -4.20
C ILE A 417 28.18 14.12 -4.81
N THR A 418 28.98 13.15 -5.22
CA THR A 418 30.29 13.37 -5.83
C THR A 418 30.16 13.52 -7.34
N LYS A 419 31.04 14.30 -7.98
CA LYS A 419 31.00 14.51 -9.44
C LYS A 419 31.48 13.26 -10.18
N GLY A 420 30.89 12.98 -11.34
CA GLY A 420 31.28 11.87 -12.22
C GLY A 420 30.39 10.63 -12.06
N ASN A 421 30.90 9.50 -12.57
CA ASN A 421 30.16 8.22 -12.64
C ASN A 421 30.49 7.22 -11.53
N ILE A 422 31.54 7.47 -10.76
CA ILE A 422 31.98 6.63 -9.63
C ILE A 422 32.16 7.51 -8.40
N VAL A 423 31.99 6.92 -7.21
CA VAL A 423 32.27 7.63 -5.96
C VAL A 423 33.77 7.91 -5.89
N ASP A 424 34.14 9.15 -5.61
CA ASP A 424 35.52 9.52 -5.35
C ASP A 424 35.92 9.07 -3.93
N TYR A 425 36.74 8.02 -3.84
CA TYR A 425 37.18 7.49 -2.56
C TYR A 425 38.09 8.44 -1.79
N LEU A 426 38.73 9.43 -2.43
CA LEU A 426 39.47 10.45 -1.68
C LEU A 426 38.52 11.31 -0.84
N VAL A 427 37.34 11.64 -1.37
CA VAL A 427 36.30 12.38 -0.63
C VAL A 427 35.78 11.56 0.56
N VAL A 428 35.68 10.24 0.40
CA VAL A 428 35.28 9.33 1.49
C VAL A 428 36.38 9.22 2.55
N GLU A 429 37.64 9.09 2.13
CA GLU A 429 38.80 9.06 3.03
C GLU A 429 38.93 10.35 3.82
N ASP A 430 38.84 11.51 3.16
CA ASP A 430 38.87 12.83 3.79
C ASP A 430 37.71 12.97 4.79
N TYR A 431 36.51 12.52 4.45
CA TYR A 431 35.39 12.51 5.39
C TYR A 431 35.71 11.70 6.65
N ILE A 432 36.29 10.50 6.51
CA ILE A 432 36.67 9.66 7.65
C ILE A 432 37.72 10.35 8.52
N ARG A 433 38.76 10.91 7.91
CA ARG A 433 39.84 11.62 8.62
C ARG A 433 39.35 12.85 9.35
N ASN A 434 38.33 13.53 8.83
CA ASN A 434 37.73 14.70 9.45
C ASN A 434 36.73 14.37 10.58
N ILE A 435 36.42 13.09 10.85
CA ILE A 435 35.53 12.72 11.96
C ILE A 435 36.06 13.22 13.31
N GLU A 436 37.37 13.14 13.54
CA GLU A 436 38.01 13.54 14.80
C GLU A 436 37.96 15.06 15.05
N GLU A 437 37.64 15.89 14.04
CA GLU A 437 37.35 17.31 14.23
C GLU A 437 36.14 17.55 15.17
N SER A 438 35.28 16.53 15.34
CA SER A 438 34.19 16.53 16.32
C SER A 438 34.64 16.27 17.77
N ASN A 439 35.95 16.36 18.04
CA ASN A 439 36.58 16.08 19.34
C ASN A 439 36.30 14.66 19.85
N CYS A 440 36.17 13.69 18.94
CA CYS A 440 36.11 12.26 19.24
C CYS A 440 37.41 11.57 18.83
N LYS A 441 37.58 10.30 19.24
CA LYS A 441 38.72 9.47 18.84
C LYS A 441 38.25 8.25 18.08
N ILE A 442 38.78 8.00 16.89
CA ILE A 442 38.51 6.77 16.14
C ILE A 442 39.30 5.63 16.79
N LYS A 443 38.58 4.60 17.24
CA LYS A 443 39.16 3.38 17.78
C LYS A 443 39.69 2.48 16.66
N CYS A 444 38.78 2.14 15.74
CA CYS A 444 39.07 1.32 14.59
C CYS A 444 38.05 1.59 13.48
N ILE A 445 38.45 1.20 12.27
CA ILE A 445 37.64 1.28 11.05
C ILE A 445 37.37 -0.15 10.60
N VAL A 446 36.12 -0.46 10.27
CA VAL A 446 35.66 -1.81 9.91
C VAL A 446 35.09 -1.76 8.51
N SER A 447 35.62 -2.59 7.61
CA SER A 447 35.16 -2.66 6.22
C SER A 447 35.23 -4.09 5.68
N ASP A 448 34.55 -4.34 4.56
CA ASP A 448 34.69 -5.59 3.84
C ASP A 448 35.99 -5.64 2.99
N PRO A 449 36.58 -6.83 2.75
CA PRO A 449 37.86 -6.97 2.05
C PRO A 449 37.82 -6.83 0.53
N TYR A 450 36.64 -6.75 -0.10
CA TYR A 450 36.57 -6.79 -1.56
C TYR A 450 36.78 -5.42 -2.21
N ASN A 451 36.54 -4.32 -1.49
CA ASN A 451 36.45 -2.98 -2.09
C ASN A 451 37.50 -2.00 -1.54
N ALA A 452 38.01 -1.13 -2.42
CA ALA A 452 38.96 -0.04 -2.15
C ALA A 452 40.14 -0.36 -1.20
N LEU A 453 40.82 -1.49 -1.42
CA LEU A 453 42.03 -1.89 -0.68
C LEU A 453 43.05 -0.76 -0.52
N GLN A 454 43.21 0.11 -1.52
CA GLN A 454 44.13 1.24 -1.45
C GLN A 454 43.71 2.30 -0.41
N MET A 455 42.42 2.63 -0.32
CA MET A 455 41.90 3.56 0.70
C MET A 455 42.08 2.97 2.09
N MET A 456 41.77 1.68 2.27
CA MET A 456 41.95 0.98 3.54
C MET A 456 43.42 0.90 3.95
N GLN A 457 44.35 0.69 3.01
CA GLN A 457 45.79 0.75 3.28
C GLN A 457 46.27 2.15 3.66
N SER A 458 45.71 3.19 3.04
CA SER A 458 46.00 4.59 3.38
C SER A 458 45.57 4.89 4.82
N LEU A 459 44.32 4.55 5.16
CA LEU A 459 43.75 4.71 6.51
C LEU A 459 44.50 3.89 7.56
N ALA A 460 45.02 2.71 7.20
CA ALA A 460 45.78 1.83 8.11
C ALA A 460 47.13 2.43 8.57
N ASN A 461 47.62 3.50 7.94
CA ASN A 461 48.80 4.21 8.43
C ASN A 461 48.51 5.01 9.71
N ASP A 462 47.25 5.41 9.92
CA ASP A 462 46.84 6.30 11.01
C ASP A 462 45.86 5.64 11.98
N TYR A 463 45.09 4.65 11.52
CA TYR A 463 44.03 3.98 12.28
C TYR A 463 44.17 2.45 12.26
N GLU A 464 43.62 1.78 13.28
CA GLU A 464 43.41 0.33 13.21
C GLU A 464 42.30 0.02 12.20
N VAL A 465 42.61 -0.80 11.19
CA VAL A 465 41.65 -1.21 10.15
C VAL A 465 41.38 -2.70 10.24
N ILE A 466 40.11 -3.06 10.42
CA ILE A 466 39.62 -4.42 10.57
C ILE A 466 38.82 -4.82 9.33
N MET A 467 39.30 -5.86 8.63
CA MET A 467 38.64 -6.38 7.44
C MET A 467 37.70 -7.55 7.80
N LEU A 468 36.39 -7.33 7.69
CA LEU A 468 35.35 -8.28 8.07
C LEU A 468 34.63 -8.84 6.84
N LYS A 469 34.70 -10.15 6.60
CA LYS A 469 34.03 -10.76 5.44
C LYS A 469 32.53 -10.87 5.70
N GLN A 470 31.74 -10.56 4.67
CA GLN A 470 30.29 -10.71 4.71
C GLN A 470 29.84 -12.18 4.57
N THR A 471 30.18 -13.02 5.55
CA THR A 471 29.76 -14.43 5.62
C THR A 471 28.81 -14.67 6.80
N TYR A 472 27.95 -15.69 6.67
CA TYR A 472 27.03 -16.09 7.74
C TYR A 472 27.74 -16.26 9.09
N SER A 473 28.89 -16.94 9.10
CA SER A 473 29.66 -17.20 10.33
C SER A 473 30.20 -15.95 11.03
N GLN A 474 30.48 -14.87 10.29
CA GLN A 474 31.08 -13.66 10.85
C GLN A 474 30.03 -12.61 11.25
N LEU A 475 28.97 -12.45 10.45
CA LEU A 475 28.00 -11.37 10.66
C LEU A 475 26.69 -11.79 11.30
N SER A 476 26.29 -13.07 11.21
CA SER A 476 25.01 -13.54 11.76
C SER A 476 24.84 -13.16 13.25
N PRO A 477 25.85 -13.33 14.13
CA PRO A 477 25.73 -12.94 15.53
C PRO A 477 25.51 -11.43 15.72
N SER A 478 26.24 -10.58 14.98
CA SER A 478 26.12 -9.12 15.06
C SER A 478 24.76 -8.64 14.53
N ILE A 479 24.29 -9.21 13.42
CA ILE A 479 22.99 -8.91 12.82
C ILE A 479 21.85 -9.27 13.77
N LYS A 480 21.93 -10.43 14.45
CA LYS A 480 20.92 -10.84 15.43
C LYS A 480 20.95 -9.93 16.65
N SER A 481 22.14 -9.67 17.20
CA SER A 481 22.30 -8.88 18.42
C SER A 481 21.90 -7.41 18.22
N PHE A 482 22.27 -6.79 17.10
CA PHE A 482 21.82 -5.43 16.76
C PHE A 482 20.30 -5.34 16.75
N ARG A 483 19.63 -6.31 16.12
CA ARG A 483 18.16 -6.37 16.10
C ARG A 483 17.58 -6.49 17.50
N ASP A 484 18.15 -7.35 18.34
CA ASP A 484 17.69 -7.52 19.71
C ASP A 484 17.87 -6.24 20.52
N ASP A 485 18.96 -5.51 20.34
CA ASP A 485 19.19 -4.22 20.98
C ASP A 485 18.27 -3.10 20.46
N VAL A 486 17.84 -3.14 19.19
CA VAL A 486 16.75 -2.26 18.71
C VAL A 486 15.46 -2.57 19.49
N TYR A 487 15.10 -3.85 19.62
CA TYR A 487 13.86 -4.22 20.32
C TYR A 487 13.90 -3.94 21.83
N LYS A 488 15.08 -4.02 22.45
CA LYS A 488 15.30 -3.63 23.85
C LYS A 488 15.33 -2.11 24.06
N GLY A 489 15.42 -1.31 22.99
CA GLY A 489 15.54 0.15 23.08
C GLY A 489 16.94 0.63 23.44
N ASN A 490 17.98 -0.14 23.08
CA ASN A 490 19.37 0.17 23.35
C ASN A 490 20.08 0.86 22.17
N ILE A 491 19.49 0.86 20.97
CA ILE A 491 20.03 1.57 19.80
C ILE A 491 19.39 2.96 19.69
N PHE A 492 20.23 3.98 19.64
CA PHE A 492 19.86 5.37 19.32
C PHE A 492 20.58 5.81 18.06
N TYR A 493 19.91 6.56 17.20
CA TYR A 493 20.50 7.07 15.96
C TYR A 493 20.11 8.52 15.70
N GLU A 494 21.02 9.28 15.09
CA GLU A 494 20.73 10.65 14.68
C GLU A 494 19.78 10.63 13.48
N LYS A 495 18.72 11.43 13.57
CA LYS A 495 17.65 11.54 12.57
C LYS A 495 18.22 11.65 11.17
N ASN A 496 18.05 10.56 10.42
CA ASN A 496 18.52 10.44 9.06
C ASN A 496 17.47 9.68 8.23
N LYS A 497 16.79 10.40 7.34
CA LYS A 497 15.73 9.82 6.49
C LYS A 497 16.27 8.79 5.50
N LEU A 498 17.53 8.92 5.09
CA LEU A 498 18.16 7.96 4.18
C LEU A 498 18.49 6.67 4.93
N LEU A 499 18.96 6.74 6.17
CA LEU A 499 19.15 5.58 7.04
C LEU A 499 17.82 4.88 7.34
N ASP A 500 16.79 5.64 7.72
CA ASP A 500 15.43 5.15 7.92
C ASP A 500 14.92 4.38 6.70
N TRP A 501 15.11 4.95 5.50
CA TRP A 501 14.73 4.30 4.26
C TRP A 501 15.53 3.00 4.03
N CYS A 502 16.85 3.02 4.20
CA CYS A 502 17.70 1.84 4.10
C CYS A 502 17.28 0.74 5.10
N MET A 503 16.94 1.12 6.32
CA MET A 503 16.47 0.20 7.36
C MET A 503 15.11 -0.42 7.01
N SER A 504 14.18 0.38 6.48
CA SER A 504 12.86 -0.11 6.05
C SER A 504 12.94 -1.11 4.88
N ASN A 505 14.01 -1.03 4.08
CA ASN A 505 14.29 -1.92 2.96
C ASN A 505 15.02 -3.21 3.35
N ALA A 506 15.61 -3.26 4.55
CA ALA A 506 16.44 -4.37 4.99
C ALA A 506 15.59 -5.62 5.26
N THR A 507 16.03 -6.72 4.68
CA THR A 507 15.46 -8.06 4.88
C THR A 507 16.55 -9.04 5.27
N THR A 508 16.19 -10.28 5.62
CA THR A 508 17.16 -11.33 5.94
C THR A 508 17.04 -12.54 5.04
N VAL A 509 18.18 -13.12 4.66
CA VAL A 509 18.25 -14.46 4.04
C VAL A 509 18.86 -15.45 5.03
N LYS A 510 18.25 -16.63 5.16
CA LYS A 510 18.74 -17.69 6.06
C LYS A 510 19.81 -18.56 5.39
N GLY A 511 20.73 -19.08 6.20
CA GLY A 511 21.66 -20.12 5.81
C GLY A 511 20.93 -21.42 5.46
N ARG A 512 21.57 -22.29 4.67
CA ARG A 512 20.94 -23.55 4.19
C ARG A 512 20.71 -24.58 5.30
N THR A 513 21.50 -24.54 6.37
CA THR A 513 21.58 -25.60 7.39
C THR A 513 21.61 -25.10 8.83
N THR A 514 21.67 -23.79 9.05
CA THR A 514 21.70 -23.14 10.37
C THR A 514 20.69 -21.99 10.39
N ASP A 515 20.25 -21.56 11.58
CA ASP A 515 19.43 -20.35 11.76
C ASP A 515 20.24 -19.05 11.55
N ASP A 516 21.36 -19.12 10.85
CA ASP A 516 22.17 -17.95 10.54
C ASP A 516 21.51 -17.07 9.50
N ILE A 517 21.71 -15.77 9.64
CA ILE A 517 21.13 -14.77 8.77
C ILE A 517 22.19 -13.84 8.20
N LEU A 518 21.94 -13.36 6.99
CA LEU A 518 22.61 -12.19 6.41
C LEU A 518 21.57 -11.17 6.00
N LEU A 519 21.96 -9.89 6.01
CA LEU A 519 21.15 -8.83 5.45
C LEU A 519 21.05 -9.01 3.92
N ALA A 520 19.87 -8.71 3.41
CA ALA A 520 19.56 -8.74 2.00
C ALA A 520 18.63 -7.60 1.63
N LYS A 521 18.65 -7.25 0.34
CA LYS A 521 17.69 -6.34 -0.28
C LYS A 521 16.82 -7.13 -1.25
N GLU A 522 15.50 -6.94 -1.15
CA GLU A 522 14.52 -7.67 -1.97
C GLU A 522 14.69 -7.36 -3.47
N ASN A 523 14.92 -6.09 -3.81
CA ASN A 523 15.14 -5.64 -5.17
C ASN A 523 16.43 -4.83 -5.29
N LYS A 524 17.47 -5.45 -5.84
CA LYS A 524 18.79 -4.82 -6.03
C LYS A 524 18.76 -3.52 -6.83
N ASN A 525 17.75 -3.32 -7.69
CA ASN A 525 17.64 -2.12 -8.53
C ASN A 525 16.84 -0.99 -7.88
N LYS A 526 16.03 -1.27 -6.85
CA LYS A 526 15.10 -0.28 -6.25
C LYS A 526 15.36 0.01 -4.78
N HIS A 527 16.02 -0.91 -4.08
CA HIS A 527 16.24 -0.83 -2.64
C HIS A 527 17.74 -0.71 -2.35
N ARG A 528 18.08 0.02 -1.30
CA ARG A 528 19.44 0.10 -0.74
C ARG A 528 19.38 -0.22 0.74
N ILE A 529 20.46 -0.80 1.26
CA ILE A 529 20.61 -1.20 2.66
C ILE A 529 22.02 -0.86 3.17
N ASP A 530 22.82 -0.15 2.38
CA ASP A 530 24.26 -0.07 2.54
C ASP A 530 24.64 0.66 3.85
N LEU A 531 23.86 1.69 4.23
CA LEU A 531 23.96 2.32 5.57
C LEU A 531 23.71 1.32 6.71
N VAL A 532 22.75 0.38 6.55
CA VAL A 532 22.49 -0.64 7.58
C VAL A 532 23.66 -1.63 7.66
N VAL A 533 24.28 -1.96 6.53
CA VAL A 533 25.46 -2.85 6.50
C VAL A 533 26.64 -2.18 7.21
N ALA A 534 26.91 -0.91 6.92
CA ALA A 534 27.94 -0.13 7.60
C ALA A 534 27.68 -0.01 9.11
N ALA A 535 26.43 0.24 9.52
CA ALA A 535 26.04 0.22 10.93
C ALA A 535 26.35 -1.12 11.62
N ILE A 536 26.06 -2.25 10.96
CA ILE A 536 26.38 -3.59 11.48
C ILE A 536 27.88 -3.82 11.59
N PHE A 537 28.69 -3.31 10.65
CA PHE A 537 30.15 -3.36 10.76
C PHE A 537 30.65 -2.62 11.99
N ALA A 538 30.19 -1.39 12.22
CA ALA A 538 30.57 -0.64 13.41
C ALA A 538 30.11 -1.34 14.70
N TYR A 539 28.85 -1.79 14.71
CA TYR A 539 28.27 -2.52 15.84
C TYR A 539 29.07 -3.79 16.16
N SER A 540 29.57 -4.49 15.14
CA SER A 540 30.27 -5.77 15.31
C SER A 540 31.45 -5.70 16.28
N GLN A 541 32.13 -4.55 16.34
CA GLN A 541 33.29 -4.36 17.22
C GLN A 541 32.90 -3.81 18.60
N LEU A 542 31.67 -3.30 18.76
CA LEU A 542 31.19 -2.74 20.03
C LEU A 542 30.48 -3.76 20.90
N TYR A 543 29.77 -4.75 20.30
CA TYR A 543 29.06 -5.77 21.08
C TYR A 543 29.96 -6.94 21.51
N LEU A 544 31.00 -7.27 20.74
CA LEU A 544 31.97 -8.33 21.09
C LEU A 544 32.79 -8.01 22.36
N ILE A 545 32.88 -6.73 22.76
CA ILE A 545 33.65 -6.30 23.93
C ILE A 545 33.00 -6.78 25.26
N ASP A 546 31.71 -7.17 25.25
CA ASP A 546 31.06 -7.76 26.44
C ASP A 546 31.28 -9.28 26.56
N GLU A 547 31.78 -9.97 25.53
CA GLU A 547 31.96 -11.43 25.52
C GLU A 547 33.39 -11.87 25.91
N SER A 548 34.16 -11.05 26.62
CA SER A 548 35.27 -11.60 27.41
C SER A 548 34.67 -12.38 28.58
N ILE A 549 34.22 -13.60 28.31
CA ILE A 549 33.83 -14.56 29.35
C ILE A 549 35.03 -14.69 30.28
N ASN A 550 34.89 -14.20 31.50
CA ASN A 550 35.83 -14.53 32.55
C ASN A 550 35.65 -16.02 32.84
N ILE A 551 36.46 -16.85 32.18
CA ILE A 551 36.38 -18.30 32.29
C ILE A 551 36.46 -18.73 33.76
N GLN A 552 37.18 -17.99 34.61
CA GLN A 552 37.26 -18.28 36.04
C GLN A 552 35.90 -18.11 36.73
N GLU A 553 35.16 -17.06 36.39
CA GLU A 553 33.86 -16.75 36.99
C GLU A 553 32.77 -17.75 36.54
N VAL A 554 32.77 -18.12 35.25
CA VAL A 554 31.89 -19.19 34.75
C VAL A 554 32.25 -20.56 35.33
N THR A 555 33.55 -20.81 35.56
CA THR A 555 34.00 -22.07 36.19
C THR A 555 33.61 -22.10 37.66
N GLU A 556 33.73 -21.00 38.40
CA GLU A 556 33.27 -20.90 39.80
C GLU A 556 31.76 -21.06 39.91
N ASP A 557 30.97 -20.40 39.06
CA ASP A 557 29.51 -20.57 39.05
C ASP A 557 29.09 -22.00 38.73
N TYR A 558 29.78 -22.65 37.78
CA TYR A 558 29.53 -24.04 37.43
C TYR A 558 29.93 -25.01 38.57
N LEU A 559 31.06 -24.76 39.23
CA LEU A 559 31.50 -25.56 40.38
C LEU A 559 30.55 -25.38 41.58
N ASN A 560 30.11 -24.15 41.85
CA ASN A 560 29.11 -23.85 42.87
C ASN A 560 27.75 -24.53 42.56
N MET A 561 27.31 -24.53 41.30
CA MET A 561 26.09 -25.24 40.89
C MET A 561 26.21 -26.77 41.01
N MET A 562 27.43 -27.32 40.89
CA MET A 562 27.70 -28.74 41.10
C MET A 562 28.02 -29.10 42.56
N GLY A 563 28.07 -28.12 43.46
CA GLY A 563 28.32 -28.32 44.89
C GLY A 563 29.76 -28.66 45.25
N TRP A 564 30.73 -28.16 44.48
CA TRP A 564 32.17 -28.34 44.70
C TRP A 564 32.79 -27.19 45.46
#